data_AF-A0A432TBS1-F1
#
_entry.id   AF-A0A432TBS1-F1
#
_cell.length_a   1.000
_cell.length_b   1.000
_cell.length_c   1.000
_cell.angle_alpha   90.00
_cell.angle_beta   90.00
_cell.angle_gamma   90.00
#
_symmetry.space_group_name_H-M   'P 1'
#
loop_
_entity.id
_entity.type
_entity.pdbx_description
1 polymer ?
#
loop_
_entity_poly.entity_id
_entity_poly.type
_entity_poly.pdbx_seq_one_letter_code
_entity_poly.pdbx_strand_id
1 'polypeptide(L)'
;MKKIFEVKNVKCGGCANTLKKSLLDEFGEVDVNLNVEPRAITLELKEGQEEALKLKLRQLGYPLVTDELSAFGTVSTTAKSFVSCAIGKME
;
A
#
# COMPACT_ATOMS: atom_id res chain seq x y z
N MET A 1 18.30 4.10 -8.43
CA MET A 1 17.88 5.50 -8.66
C MET A 1 17.13 6.00 -7.44
N LYS A 2 17.46 7.18 -6.94
CA LYS A 2 16.82 7.75 -5.74
C LYS A 2 15.40 8.19 -6.08
N LYS A 3 14.40 7.62 -5.40
CA LYS A 3 12.98 7.95 -5.57
C LYS A 3 12.35 8.33 -4.25
N ILE A 4 11.31 9.17 -4.33
CA ILE A 4 10.57 9.70 -3.19
C ILE A 4 9.13 9.20 -3.31
N PHE A 5 8.61 8.62 -2.24
CA PHE A 5 7.26 8.07 -2.19
C PHE A 5 6.51 8.59 -0.98
N GLU A 6 5.26 8.97 -1.16
CA GLU A 6 4.39 9.40 -0.07
C GLU A 6 3.69 8.19 0.53
N VAL A 7 3.76 8.04 1.86
CA VAL A 7 3.20 6.92 2.61
C VAL A 7 2.16 7.40 3.61
N LYS A 8 1.11 6.59 3.79
CA LYS A 8 0.08 6.82 4.81
C LYS A 8 0.43 6.11 6.12
N ASN A 9 -0.26 6.50 7.19
CA ASN A 9 -0.27 5.81 8.49
C ASN A 9 1.04 5.82 9.33
N VAL A 10 2.11 6.49 8.88
CA VAL A 10 3.34 6.65 9.68
C VAL A 10 3.15 7.76 10.70
N LYS A 11 2.66 7.55 11.93
CA LYS A 11 2.28 8.69 12.81
C LYS A 11 3.40 9.27 13.69
N CYS A 12 4.44 8.50 13.98
CA CYS A 12 5.49 8.87 14.91
C CYS A 12 6.87 8.34 14.48
N GLY A 13 7.92 8.82 15.16
CA GLY A 13 9.30 8.34 14.95
C GLY A 13 9.47 6.84 15.16
N GLY A 14 8.68 6.24 16.07
CA GLY A 14 8.66 4.78 16.27
C GLY A 14 8.20 4.03 15.02
N CYS A 15 7.09 4.45 14.41
CA CYS A 15 6.61 3.89 13.15
C CYS A 15 7.64 4.05 12.02
N ALA A 16 8.27 5.23 11.93
CA ALA A 16 9.31 5.49 10.95
C ALA A 16 10.50 4.55 11.12
N ASN A 17 10.97 4.33 12.35
CA ASN A 17 12.11 3.45 12.61
C ASN A 17 11.81 1.97 12.27
N THR A 18 10.61 1.50 12.60
CA THR A 18 10.18 0.15 12.23
C THR A 18 10.09 -0.01 10.71
N LEU A 19 9.51 0.97 10.00
CA LEU A 19 9.45 0.96 8.54
C LEU A 19 10.85 0.96 7.92
N LYS A 20 11.76 1.82 8.41
CA LYS A 20 13.16 1.86 7.97
C LYS A 20 13.82 0.49 8.13
N LYS A 21 13.70 -0.14 9.30
CA LYS A 21 14.28 -1.47 9.56
C LYS A 21 13.70 -2.56 8.67
N SER A 22 12.38 -2.57 8.46
CA SER A 22 11.73 -3.58 7.62
C SER A 22 12.08 -3.43 6.13
N LEU A 23 12.39 -2.22 5.68
CA LEU A 23 12.81 -1.96 4.30
C LEU A 23 14.33 -2.04 4.11
N LEU A 24 15.12 -1.87 5.18
CA LEU A 24 16.58 -1.92 5.15
C LEU A 24 17.11 -3.24 4.60
N ASP A 25 16.46 -4.35 4.96
CA ASP A 25 16.86 -5.70 4.58
C ASP A 25 16.66 -5.97 3.07
N GLU A 26 15.56 -5.46 2.50
CA GLU A 26 15.11 -5.80 1.13
C GLU A 26 15.42 -4.70 0.10
N PHE A 27 15.39 -3.43 0.52
CA PHE A 27 15.57 -2.26 -0.34
C PHE A 27 16.78 -1.40 0.04
N GLY A 28 17.42 -1.65 1.18
CA GLY A 28 18.56 -0.88 1.66
C GLY A 28 18.15 0.39 2.41
N GLU A 29 19.05 1.38 2.46
CA GLU A 29 18.85 2.56 3.30
C GLU A 29 17.62 3.37 2.89
N VAL A 30 16.70 3.59 3.85
CA VAL A 30 15.48 4.38 3.67
C VAL A 30 15.50 5.57 4.61
N ASP A 31 15.27 6.75 4.04
CA ASP A 31 15.02 7.95 4.82
C ASP A 31 13.52 8.23 4.92
N VAL A 32 13.08 8.74 6.08
CA VAL A 32 11.67 9.03 6.35
C VAL A 32 11.57 10.47 6.79
N ASN A 33 10.85 11.28 6.01
CA ASN A 33 10.61 12.67 6.29
C ASN A 33 9.28 12.83 7.04
N LEU A 34 9.39 13.12 8.33
CA LEU A 34 8.26 13.37 9.23
C LEU A 34 7.85 14.85 9.29
N ASN A 35 8.62 15.74 8.65
CA ASN A 35 8.34 17.19 8.63
C ASN A 35 7.33 17.59 7.56
N VAL A 36 6.97 16.66 6.67
CA VAL A 36 6.01 16.86 5.59
C VAL A 36 4.72 16.07 5.84
N GLU A 37 3.59 16.65 5.46
CA GLU A 37 2.28 15.99 5.47
C GLU A 37 1.65 16.11 4.07
N PRO A 38 1.45 14.99 3.34
CA PRO A 38 1.69 13.60 3.74
C PRO A 38 3.17 13.24 3.90
N ARG A 39 3.44 12.21 4.70
CA ARG A 39 4.81 11.80 5.04
C ARG A 39 5.48 11.13 3.84
N ALA A 40 6.73 11.49 3.58
CA ALA A 40 7.47 10.99 2.44
C ALA A 40 8.64 10.11 2.89
N ILE A 41 8.90 9.05 2.14
CA ILE A 41 10.09 8.21 2.28
C ILE A 41 10.96 8.34 1.05
N THR A 42 12.27 8.35 1.26
CA THR A 42 13.26 8.46 0.20
C THR A 42 14.16 7.24 0.24
N LEU A 43 14.25 6.53 -0.87
CA LEU A 43 15.07 5.33 -0.98
C LEU A 43 15.59 5.10 -2.39
N GLU A 44 16.62 4.28 -2.52
CA GLU A 44 17.22 3.93 -3.79
C GLU A 44 16.63 2.64 -4.34
N LEU A 45 15.75 2.76 -5.35
CA LEU A 45 15.16 1.61 -6.01
C LEU A 45 15.88 1.30 -7.33
N LYS A 46 15.98 0.02 -7.65
CA LYS A 46 16.31 -0.45 -9.01
C LYS A 46 15.05 -0.52 -9.87
N GLU A 47 15.24 -0.56 -11.18
CA GLU A 47 14.15 -0.76 -12.13
C GLU A 47 13.44 -2.09 -11.84
N GLY A 48 12.11 -2.05 -11.67
CA GLY A 48 11.29 -3.21 -11.29
C GLY A 48 11.09 -3.44 -9.78
N GLN A 49 11.79 -2.74 -8.88
CA GLN A 49 11.58 -2.91 -7.43
C GLN A 49 10.42 -2.09 -6.85
N GLU A 50 9.86 -1.18 -7.63
CA GLU A 50 8.78 -0.28 -7.19
C GLU A 50 7.49 -1.04 -6.84
N GLU A 51 7.13 -2.06 -7.62
CA GLU A 51 5.98 -2.92 -7.33
C GLU A 51 6.19 -3.76 -6.07
N ALA A 52 7.39 -4.31 -5.89
CA ALA A 52 7.75 -5.05 -4.69
C ALA A 52 7.69 -4.17 -3.44
N LEU A 53 8.20 -2.93 -3.52
CA LEU A 53 8.12 -1.95 -2.43
C LEU A 53 6.67 -1.66 -2.08
N LYS A 54 5.84 -1.37 -3.08
CA LYS A 54 4.42 -1.06 -2.90
C LYS A 54 3.67 -2.20 -2.22
N LEU A 55 3.92 -3.45 -2.62
CA LEU A 55 3.33 -4.63 -2.01
C LEU A 55 3.79 -4.79 -0.55
N LYS A 56 5.08 -4.63 -0.28
CA LYS A 56 5.66 -4.72 1.06
C LYS A 56 5.09 -3.66 2.00
N LEU A 57 5.00 -2.42 1.53
CA LEU A 57 4.40 -1.30 2.25
C LEU A 57 2.94 -1.56 2.60
N ARG A 58 2.15 -2.13 1.69
CA ARG A 58 0.78 -2.60 1.96
C ARG A 58 0.74 -3.67 3.05
N GLN A 59 1.61 -4.69 2.97
CA GLN A 59 1.69 -5.76 3.97
C GLN A 59 2.07 -5.23 5.36
N LEU A 60 2.92 -4.21 5.42
CA LEU A 60 3.32 -3.54 6.67
C LEU A 60 2.27 -2.54 7.21
N GLY A 61 1.20 -2.25 6.45
CA GLY A 61 0.16 -1.30 6.85
C GLY A 61 0.50 0.17 6.60
N TYR A 62 1.45 0.45 5.70
CA TYR A 62 1.89 1.78 5.28
C TYR A 62 1.69 1.99 3.77
N PRO A 63 0.44 1.91 3.24
CA PRO A 63 0.20 2.03 1.81
C PRO A 63 0.68 3.38 1.26
N LEU A 64 1.08 3.37 -0.01
CA LEU A 64 1.43 4.59 -0.74
C LEU A 64 0.19 5.48 -0.91
N VAL A 65 0.37 6.81 -0.89
CA VAL A 65 -0.71 7.75 -1.16
C VAL A 65 -1.27 7.56 -2.58
N THR A 66 -0.39 7.26 -3.54
CA THR A 66 -0.75 7.00 -4.95
C THR A 66 -1.39 5.64 -5.20
N ASP A 67 -1.44 4.74 -4.20
CA ASP A 67 -2.03 3.40 -4.35
C ASP A 67 -3.56 3.41 -4.50
N GLU A 68 -4.24 4.50 -4.13
CA GLU A 68 -5.70 4.60 -4.18
C GLU A 68 -6.27 4.62 -5.61
N LEU A 69 -5.50 5.04 -6.62
CA LEU A 69 -6.01 5.12 -8.00
C LEU A 69 -6.02 3.77 -8.74
N SER A 70 -5.23 2.78 -8.32
CA SER A 70 -5.21 1.45 -8.99
C SER A 70 -6.23 0.47 -8.42
N ALA A 71 -6.92 0.80 -7.32
CA ALA A 71 -8.00 -0.01 -6.75
C ALA A 71 -9.37 0.20 -7.44
N PHE A 72 -9.43 0.98 -8.52
CA PHE A 72 -10.64 1.13 -9.35
C PHE A 72 -10.68 0.17 -10.55
N GLY A 73 -9.62 -0.62 -10.77
CA GLY A 73 -9.45 -1.39 -12.00
C GLY A 73 -10.03 -2.80 -12.02
N THR A 74 -10.41 -3.42 -10.88
CA THR A 74 -10.79 -4.83 -10.92
C THR A 74 -11.66 -5.28 -9.74
N VAL A 75 -12.75 -5.97 -10.10
CA VAL A 75 -13.64 -6.82 -9.29
C VAL A 75 -14.91 -6.13 -8.75
N SER A 76 -15.97 -5.92 -9.55
CA SER A 76 -16.91 -6.95 -10.08
C SER A 76 -17.70 -7.78 -9.05
N THR A 77 -17.87 -7.30 -7.80
CA THR A 77 -18.72 -7.93 -6.77
C THR A 77 -20.06 -7.18 -6.53
N THR A 78 -20.74 -6.74 -7.59
CA THR A 78 -22.15 -6.31 -7.47
C THR A 78 -22.97 -6.76 -8.68
N ALA A 79 -22.97 -8.06 -9.01
CA ALA A 79 -23.91 -8.61 -9.99
C ALA A 79 -24.24 -10.10 -9.78
N LYS A 80 -24.12 -10.63 -8.56
CA LYS A 80 -24.56 -12.00 -8.24
C LYS A 80 -25.73 -12.09 -7.24
N SER A 81 -26.20 -10.97 -6.70
CA SER A 81 -27.25 -10.98 -5.66
C SER A 81 -28.69 -10.90 -6.21
N PHE A 82 -28.90 -10.87 -7.52
CA PHE A 82 -30.24 -10.78 -8.14
C PHE A 82 -30.89 -12.14 -8.47
N VAL A 83 -30.32 -13.29 -8.07
CA VAL A 83 -30.82 -14.60 -8.51
C VAL A 83 -31.24 -15.58 -7.40
N SER A 84 -31.34 -15.15 -6.13
CA SER A 84 -31.68 -16.07 -5.02
C SER A 84 -33.03 -15.82 -4.34
N CYS A 85 -33.97 -15.10 -4.96
CA CYS A 85 -35.34 -14.93 -4.44
C CYS A 85 -36.43 -15.50 -5.38
N ALA A 86 -36.07 -16.47 -6.25
CA ALA A 86 -36.98 -16.99 -7.29
C ALA A 86 -37.05 -18.52 -7.42
N ILE A 87 -36.58 -19.30 -6.44
CA ILE A 87 -36.68 -20.78 -6.38
C ILE A 87 -36.83 -21.16 -4.90
N GLY A 88 -37.85 -21.84 -4.37
CA GLY A 88 -39.23 -22.13 -4.76
C GLY A 88 -40.07 -21.96 -3.46
N LYS A 89 -41.39 -21.74 -3.47
CA LYS A 89 -42.45 -22.75 -3.70
C LYS A 89 -42.06 -24.16 -3.22
N MET A 90 -43.04 -24.84 -2.56
CA MET A 90 -43.07 -26.18 -1.93
C MET A 90 -42.16 -26.30 -0.69
N GLU A 91 -42.65 -26.30 0.55
CA GLU A 91 -43.92 -26.77 1.16
C GLU A 91 -44.57 -25.73 2.10
#